data_AF-A0A087U408-F1
#
_entry.id   AF-A0A087U408-F1
#
_cell.length_a   1.000
_cell.length_b   1.000
_cell.length_c   1.000
_cell.angle_alpha   90.00
_cell.angle_beta   90.00
_cell.angle_gamma   90.00
#
_symmetry.space_group_name_H-M   'P 1'
#
loop_
_entity.id
_entity.type
_entity.pdbx_description
1 polymer ?
#
loop_
_entity_poly.entity_id
_entity_poly.type
_entity_poly.pdbx_seq_one_letter_code
_entity_poly.pdbx_strand_id
1 'polypeptide(L)'
;MGSELHCTHGALTDSFGWLVQGILACLAFTCLVLKRFCEPRRQRRPWLIWFYDTSKQGMGALVIHFANIFLAEFFQGDPCTWYIVSFLLDSSVGLLIIFIGIRLTQHVSRKRGWDHLVFGEYG
;
A
#
# COMPACT_ATOMS: atom_id res chain seq x y z
N MET A 1 -14.90 5.51 40.14
CA MET A 1 -14.47 4.26 39.47
C MET A 1 -15.11 4.27 38.09
N GLY A 2 -14.31 4.25 37.02
CA GLY A 2 -14.80 4.24 35.63
C GLY A 2 -14.68 5.59 34.93
N SER A 3 -13.47 6.12 34.78
CA SER A 3 -13.15 7.06 33.70
C SER A 3 -13.25 6.30 32.39
N GLU A 4 -14.41 6.39 31.72
CA GLU A 4 -14.59 5.90 30.35
C GLU A 4 -13.67 6.72 29.44
N LEU A 5 -12.57 6.08 29.06
CA LEU A 5 -11.58 6.56 28.11
C LEU A 5 -12.23 6.59 26.72
N HIS A 6 -13.10 7.58 26.49
CA HIS A 6 -13.71 7.83 25.20
C HIS A 6 -12.60 8.37 24.29
N CYS A 7 -12.02 7.51 23.45
CA CYS A 7 -11.04 7.88 22.44
C CYS A 7 -11.57 9.08 21.65
N THR A 8 -10.93 10.23 21.85
CA THR A 8 -11.37 11.51 21.30
C THR A 8 -11.18 11.49 19.78
N HIS A 9 -12.22 11.88 19.06
CA HIS A 9 -12.27 11.99 17.60
C HIS A 9 -11.18 12.95 17.12
N GLY A 10 -10.04 12.42 16.66
CA GLY A 10 -8.88 13.21 16.19
C GLY A 10 -7.51 12.76 16.70
N ALA A 11 -7.41 11.81 17.64
CA ALA A 11 -6.12 11.39 18.19
C ALA A 11 -5.15 10.77 17.15
N LEU A 12 -5.66 10.24 16.02
CA LEU A 12 -4.83 9.73 14.92
C LEU A 12 -4.38 10.82 13.92
N THR A 13 -5.10 11.94 13.82
CA THR A 13 -4.80 13.07 12.91
C THR A 13 -4.22 14.28 13.63
N ASP A 14 -4.03 14.19 14.94
CA ASP A 14 -3.33 15.18 15.74
C ASP A 14 -1.85 15.25 15.35
N SER A 15 -1.14 16.28 15.80
CA SER A 15 0.26 16.57 15.42
C SER A 15 1.21 15.36 15.57
N PHE A 16 0.90 14.46 16.51
CA PHE A 16 1.62 13.20 16.71
C PHE A 16 1.45 12.20 15.56
N GLY A 17 0.24 12.07 14.99
CA GLY A 17 -0.04 11.17 13.87
C GLY A 17 0.70 11.57 12.59
N TRP A 18 0.71 12.86 12.26
CA TRP A 18 1.49 13.39 11.14
C TRP A 18 2.99 13.18 11.30
N LEU A 19 3.51 13.32 12.53
CA LEU A 19 4.91 13.05 12.84
C LEU A 19 5.27 11.57 12.65
N VAL A 20 4.46 10.66 13.18
CA VAL A 20 4.68 9.21 13.02
C VAL A 20 4.58 8.81 11.55
N GLN A 21 3.57 9.31 10.83
CA GLN A 21 3.37 9.01 9.41
C GLN A 21 4.52 9.54 8.54
N GLY A 22 5.05 10.72 8.85
CA GLY A 22 6.24 11.28 8.20
C GLY A 22 7.48 10.42 8.44
N ILE A 23 7.73 10.01 9.69
CA ILE A 23 8.87 9.14 10.03
C ILE A 23 8.75 7.80 9.28
N LEU A 24 7.56 7.19 9.28
CA LEU A 24 7.33 5.92 8.59
C LEU A 24 7.56 6.03 7.08
N ALA A 25 7.07 7.11 6.46
CA ALA A 25 7.27 7.37 5.03
C ALA A 25 8.76 7.58 4.69
N CYS A 26 9.49 8.35 5.51
CA CYS A 26 10.93 8.55 5.34
C CYS A 26 11.71 7.24 5.51
N LEU A 27 11.38 6.43 6.51
CA LEU A 27 12.01 5.12 6.72
C LEU A 27 11.73 4.16 5.56
N ALA A 28 10.48 4.07 5.11
CA ALA A 28 10.09 3.25 3.97
C ALA A 28 10.83 3.66 2.68
N PHE A 29 10.88 4.96 2.38
CA PHE A 29 11.60 5.47 1.22
C PHE A 29 13.11 5.21 1.31
N THR A 30 13.70 5.43 2.49
CA THR A 30 15.12 5.16 2.74
C THR A 30 15.44 3.67 2.55
N CYS A 31 14.58 2.78 3.05
CA CYS A 31 14.69 1.34 2.81
C CYS A 31 14.66 0.97 1.32
N LEU A 32 13.80 1.60 0.51
CA LEU A 32 13.75 1.36 -0.94
C LEU A 32 15.05 1.79 -1.63
N VAL A 33 15.59 2.94 -1.22
CA VAL A 33 16.86 3.48 -1.74
C VAL A 33 18.04 2.58 -1.32
N LEU A 34 18.10 2.16 -0.06
CA LEU A 34 19.11 1.23 0.46
C LEU A 34 19.05 -0.14 -0.23
N LYS A 35 17.85 -0.71 -0.39
CA LYS A 35 17.65 -1.98 -1.09
C LYS A 35 18.24 -1.93 -2.50
N ARG A 36 18.07 -0.82 -3.20
CA ARG A 36 18.64 -0.62 -4.52
C ARG A 36 20.17 -0.49 -4.52
N PHE A 37 20.75 0.12 -3.47
CA PHE A 37 22.21 0.16 -3.33
C PHE A 37 22.80 -1.22 -3.04
N CYS A 38 22.09 -2.06 -2.28
CA CYS A 38 22.45 -3.45 -2.02
C CYS A 38 22.29 -4.39 -3.23
N GLU A 39 21.49 -3.99 -4.24
CA GLU A 39 21.26 -4.82 -5.42
C GLU A 39 22.50 -4.89 -6.34
N PRO A 40 22.91 -6.10 -6.80
CA PRO A 40 24.08 -6.30 -7.64
C PRO A 40 24.03 -5.44 -8.91
N ARG A 41 25.16 -4.82 -9.28
CA ARG A 41 25.21 -3.90 -10.43
C ARG A 41 24.72 -4.51 -11.75
N ARG A 42 24.82 -5.84 -11.91
CA ARG A 42 24.39 -6.57 -13.12
C ARG A 42 22.87 -6.61 -13.31
N GLN A 43 22.08 -6.52 -12.24
CA GLN A 43 20.60 -6.59 -12.30
C GLN A 43 19.92 -5.25 -11.98
N ARG A 44 20.71 -4.20 -11.69
CA ARG A 44 20.19 -2.91 -11.25
C ARG A 44 19.40 -2.21 -12.35
N ARG A 45 18.11 -1.96 -12.09
CA ARG A 45 17.25 -1.23 -13.02
C ARG A 45 17.68 0.25 -13.17
N PRO A 46 17.56 0.85 -14.38
CA PRO A 46 17.81 2.27 -14.62
C PRO A 46 16.99 3.16 -13.66
N TRP A 47 17.54 4.30 -13.25
CA TRP A 47 16.89 5.22 -12.31
C TRP A 47 15.49 5.66 -12.74
N LEU A 48 15.29 5.87 -14.04
CA LEU A 48 14.00 6.28 -14.61
C LEU A 48 12.94 5.17 -14.46
N ILE A 49 13.29 3.92 -14.76
CA ILE A 49 12.39 2.77 -14.60
C ILE A 49 12.08 2.52 -13.12
N TRP A 50 13.11 2.60 -12.26
CA TRP A 50 12.93 2.45 -10.82
C TRP A 50 12.01 3.52 -10.23
N PHE A 51 12.12 4.77 -10.70
CA PHE A 51 11.22 5.84 -10.29
C PHE A 51 9.79 5.56 -10.74
N TYR A 52 9.58 5.12 -11.98
CA TYR A 52 8.26 4.76 -12.49
C TYR A 52 7.65 3.51 -11.82
N ASP A 53 8.46 2.61 -11.27
CA ASP A 53 7.98 1.46 -10.50
C ASP A 53 7.62 1.85 -9.06
N THR A 54 8.50 2.63 -8.43
CA THR A 54 8.30 3.16 -7.08
C THR A 54 7.11 4.11 -7.02
N SER A 55 6.88 4.93 -8.05
CA SER A 55 5.74 5.85 -8.11
C SER A 55 4.40 5.11 -8.21
N LYS A 56 4.36 3.96 -8.89
CA LYS A 56 3.16 3.09 -8.90
C LYS A 56 2.85 2.54 -7.51
N GLN A 57 3.87 2.07 -6.79
CA GLN A 57 3.70 1.58 -5.41
C GLN A 57 3.27 2.71 -4.46
N GLY A 58 3.88 3.90 -4.59
CA GLY A 58 3.52 5.07 -3.79
C GLY A 58 2.10 5.56 -4.04
N MET A 59 1.65 5.59 -5.30
CA MET A 59 0.28 5.97 -5.64
C MET A 59 -0.75 4.97 -5.10
N GLY A 60 -0.44 3.67 -5.15
CA GLY A 60 -1.27 2.64 -4.52
C GLY A 60 -1.40 2.84 -3.01
N ALA A 61 -0.28 3.06 -2.31
CA ALA A 61 -0.27 3.32 -0.87
C ALA A 61 -1.06 4.60 -0.51
N LEU A 62 -0.97 5.65 -1.34
CA LEU A 62 -1.71 6.90 -1.13
C LEU A 62 -3.22 6.69 -1.26
N VAL A 63 -3.67 5.97 -2.29
CA VAL A 63 -5.10 5.67 -2.50
C VAL A 63 -5.66 4.86 -1.33
N ILE A 64 -4.95 3.81 -0.91
CA ILE A 64 -5.36 2.96 0.22
C ILE A 64 -5.38 3.77 1.52
N HIS A 65 -4.38 4.63 1.74
CA HIS A 65 -4.32 5.49 2.92
C HIS A 65 -5.53 6.43 3.02
N PHE A 66 -5.91 7.09 1.92
CA PHE A 66 -7.11 7.94 1.89
C PHE A 66 -8.40 7.15 2.05
N ALA A 67 -8.50 5.96 1.43
CA ALA A 67 -9.65 5.09 1.60
C ALA A 67 -9.83 4.66 3.08
N ASN A 68 -8.73 4.34 3.76
CA ASN A 68 -8.74 3.97 5.17
C ASN A 68 -9.14 5.13 6.09
N ILE A 69 -8.68 6.36 5.81
CA ILE A 69 -9.12 7.55 6.55
C ILE A 69 -10.62 7.80 6.35
N PHE A 70 -11.10 7.76 5.11
CA PHE A 70 -12.52 7.96 4.80
C PHE A 70 -13.41 6.91 5.48
N LEU A 71 -12.98 5.64 5.47
CA LEU A 71 -13.68 4.57 6.17
C LEU A 71 -13.66 4.77 7.69
N ALA A 72 -12.54 5.23 8.26
CA ALA A 72 -12.47 5.51 9.70
C ALA A 72 -13.40 6.65 10.15
N GLU A 73 -13.71 7.60 9.28
CA GLU A 73 -14.67 8.68 9.57
C GLU A 73 -16.14 8.23 9.47
N PHE A 74 -16.43 7.22 8.63
CA PHE A 74 -17.79 6.72 8.42
C PHE A 74 -18.26 5.70 9.48
N PHE A 75 -17.34 4.95 10.11
CA PHE A 75 -17.67 3.92 11.10
C PHE A 75 -17.47 4.42 12.55
N GLN A 76 -18.55 4.46 13.32
CA GLN A 76 -18.58 4.89 14.74
C GLN A 76 -17.98 3.82 15.68
N GLY A 77 -16.65 3.65 15.66
CA GLY A 77 -15.90 2.75 16.55
C GLY A 77 -14.55 3.34 16.95
N ASP A 78 -13.81 2.66 17.83
CA ASP A 78 -12.46 3.10 18.21
C ASP A 78 -11.56 3.19 16.96
N PRO A 79 -10.99 4.37 16.64
CA PRO A 79 -10.28 4.59 15.38
C PRO A 79 -8.99 3.79 15.27
N CYS A 80 -8.35 3.44 16.40
CA CYS A 80 -7.17 2.58 16.40
C CYS A 80 -7.54 1.14 16.01
N THR A 81 -8.66 0.64 16.54
CA THR A 81 -9.17 -0.71 16.22
C THR A 81 -9.58 -0.80 14.76
N TRP A 82 -10.30 0.21 14.26
CA TRP A 82 -10.75 0.21 12.87
C TRP A 82 -9.59 0.34 11.89
N TYR A 83 -8.58 1.17 12.18
CA TYR A 83 -7.38 1.27 11.36
C TYR A 83 -6.65 -0.07 11.22
N ILE A 84 -6.45 -0.80 12.34
CA ILE A 84 -5.80 -2.12 12.33
C ILE A 84 -6.65 -3.12 11.54
N VAL A 85 -7.97 -3.11 11.71
CA VAL A 85 -8.88 -4.00 10.97
C VAL A 85 -8.83 -3.71 9.47
N SER A 86 -8.87 -2.44 9.06
CA SER A 86 -8.74 -2.03 7.65
C SER A 86 -7.38 -2.42 7.06
N PHE A 87 -6.30 -2.26 7.82
CA PHE A 87 -4.96 -2.69 7.40
C PHE A 87 -4.85 -4.20 7.22
N LEU A 88 -5.41 -4.99 8.15
CA LEU A 88 -5.44 -6.44 8.06
C LEU A 88 -6.34 -6.93 6.91
N LEU A 89 -7.48 -6.27 6.69
CA LEU A 89 -8.36 -6.53 5.55
C LEU A 89 -7.67 -6.25 4.22
N ASP A 90 -6.95 -5.14 4.09
CA ASP A 90 -6.21 -4.81 2.86
C ASP A 90 -5.08 -5.82 2.60
N SER A 91 -4.32 -6.17 3.64
CA SER A 91 -3.21 -7.12 3.54
C SER A 91 -3.67 -8.57 3.24
N SER A 92 -4.93 -8.91 3.51
CA SER A 92 -5.49 -10.25 3.27
C SER A 92 -6.43 -10.26 2.06
N VAL A 93 -7.56 -9.58 2.16
CA VAL A 93 -8.60 -9.52 1.14
C VAL A 93 -8.17 -8.69 -0.06
N GLY A 94 -7.50 -7.55 0.16
CA GLY A 94 -6.98 -6.71 -0.91
C GLY A 94 -5.98 -7.48 -1.80
N LEU A 95 -5.03 -8.18 -1.18
CA LEU A 95 -4.09 -9.04 -1.89
C LEU A 95 -4.78 -10.19 -2.64
N LEU A 96 -5.79 -10.82 -2.04
CA LEU A 96 -6.56 -11.91 -2.66
C LEU A 96 -7.35 -11.42 -3.88
N ILE A 97 -7.97 -10.25 -3.81
CA ILE A 97 -8.67 -9.62 -4.94
C ILE A 97 -7.69 -9.32 -6.07
N ILE A 98 -6.54 -8.71 -5.76
CA ILE A 98 -5.50 -8.41 -6.76
C ILE A 98 -4.99 -9.71 -7.40
N PHE A 99 -4.76 -10.75 -6.61
CA PHE A 99 -4.33 -12.06 -7.11
C PHE A 99 -5.34 -12.66 -8.09
N ILE A 100 -6.62 -12.69 -7.73
CA ILE A 100 -7.68 -13.19 -8.62
C ILE A 100 -7.75 -12.33 -9.89
N GLY A 101 -7.70 -11.01 -9.76
CA GLY A 101 -7.71 -10.07 -10.89
C GLY A 101 -6.59 -10.35 -11.88
N ILE A 102 -5.34 -10.47 -11.41
CA ILE A 102 -4.18 -10.79 -12.26
C ILE A 102 -4.37 -12.13 -12.95
N ARG A 103 -4.83 -13.17 -12.24
CA ARG A 103 -5.04 -14.50 -12.81
C ARG A 103 -6.15 -14.48 -13.88
N LEU A 104 -7.22 -13.73 -13.64
CA LEU A 104 -8.32 -13.57 -14.58
C LEU A 104 -7.87 -12.81 -15.83
N THR A 105 -7.13 -11.70 -15.67
CA THR A 105 -6.56 -10.94 -16.78
C THR A 105 -5.60 -11.81 -17.59
N GLN A 106 -4.72 -12.58 -16.96
CA GLN A 106 -3.83 -13.51 -17.66
C GLN A 106 -4.59 -14.63 -18.40
N HIS A 107 -5.69 -15.14 -17.83
CA HIS A 107 -6.53 -16.15 -18.47
C HIS A 107 -7.26 -15.59 -19.70
N VAL A 108 -7.86 -14.40 -19.56
CA VAL A 108 -8.57 -13.71 -20.65
C VAL A 108 -7.58 -13.27 -21.74
N SER A 109 -6.41 -12.77 -21.36
CA SER A 109 -5.37 -12.31 -22.30
C SER A 109 -4.86 -13.45 -23.18
N ARG A 110 -4.61 -14.63 -22.60
CA ARG A 110 -4.22 -15.84 -23.36
C ARG A 110 -5.33 -16.32 -24.28
N LYS A 111 -6.59 -16.25 -23.84
CA LYS A 111 -7.74 -16.69 -24.64
C LYS A 111 -8.05 -15.75 -25.81
N ARG A 112 -7.76 -14.44 -25.66
CA ARG A 112 -7.98 -13.41 -26.69
C ARG A 112 -6.74 -13.07 -27.54
N GLY A 113 -5.59 -13.70 -27.28
CA GLY A 113 -4.35 -13.46 -28.02
C GLY A 113 -3.77 -12.05 -27.85
N TRP A 114 -4.01 -11.40 -26.71
CA TRP A 114 -3.41 -10.10 -26.43
C TRP A 114 -2.01 -10.27 -25.85
N ASP A 115 -1.02 -10.41 -26.73
CA ASP A 115 0.38 -10.63 -26.36
C ASP A 115 0.97 -9.45 -25.56
N HIS A 116 0.48 -8.22 -25.78
CA HIS A 116 0.89 -7.02 -25.04
C HIS A 116 0.47 -7.00 -23.55
N LEU A 117 -0.49 -7.84 -23.15
CA LEU A 117 -1.02 -7.92 -21.78
C LEU A 117 -0.54 -9.20 -21.04
N VAL A 118 0.33 -9.99 -21.67
CA VAL A 118 0.95 -11.17 -21.04
C VAL A 118 2.06 -10.72 -20.11
N PHE A 119 1.74 -10.56 -18.83
CA PHE A 119 2.70 -10.28 -17.78
C PHE A 119 3.40 -11.58 -17.33
N GLY A 120 4.74 -11.56 -17.22
CA GLY A 120 5.53 -12.64 -16.61
C GLY A 120 6.55 -13.33 -17.51
N GLU A 121 6.54 -13.08 -18.82
CA GLU A 121 7.67 -13.44 -19.69
C GLU A 121 8.63 -12.26 -19.79
N TYR A 122 9.53 -12.19 -18.83
CA TYR A 122 10.73 -11.38 -18.96
C TYR A 122 11.83 -12.36 -19.35
N GLY A 123 12.22 -12.34 -20.62
CA GLY A 123 13.26 -13.21 -21.17
C GLY A 123 14.57 -13.18 -20.40
#